data_AF-A0A1A7Y0Y6-F1
#
_entry.id   AF-A0A1A7Y0Y6-F1
#
_cell.length_a   1.000
_cell.length_b   1.000
_cell.length_c   1.000
_cell.angle_alpha   90.00
_cell.angle_beta   90.00
_cell.angle_gamma   90.00
#
_symmetry.space_group_name_H-M   'P 1'
#
loop_
_entity.id
_entity.type
_entity.pdbx_description
1 polymer ?
#
loop_
_entity_poly.entity_id
_entity_poly.type
_entity_poly.pdbx_seq_one_letter_code
_entity_poly.pdbx_strand_id
1 'polypeptide(L)'
;MDMYPAVYCERTFYFSDSTARDSFIRTPELFTAQTEPLQPPALRVILLGVRGSERSAHGEWLARELGLFYIQFRELLQNLIIAKTKKRVTYSDEEMPIEKKSEILEGLIKRRMKGGQKEME
;
A
#
# COMPACT_ATOMS: atom_id res chain seq x y z
N MET A 1 47.34 12.74 7.29
CA MET A 1 46.55 12.03 8.31
C MET A 1 46.29 10.66 7.71
N ASP A 2 47.04 9.65 8.14
CA ASP A 2 46.92 8.32 7.56
C ASP A 2 45.56 7.73 7.97
N MET A 3 44.76 7.32 6.98
CA MET A 3 43.48 6.67 7.23
C MET A 3 43.72 5.16 7.26
N TYR A 4 43.20 4.51 8.31
CA TYR A 4 43.26 3.06 8.46
C TYR A 4 41.88 2.47 8.17
N PRO A 5 41.56 2.07 6.93
CA PRO A 5 40.28 1.45 6.60
C PRO A 5 40.31 -0.08 6.79
N ALA A 6 39.17 -0.66 7.14
CA ALA A 6 38.89 -2.10 6.99
C ALA A 6 37.46 -2.32 6.48
N VAL A 7 37.26 -3.37 5.66
CA VAL A 7 35.95 -3.75 5.13
C VAL A 7 35.46 -4.99 5.84
N TYR A 8 34.24 -4.93 6.39
CA TYR A 8 33.59 -6.05 7.06
C TYR A 8 32.08 -5.98 6.89
N CYS A 9 31.44 -7.10 6.50
CA CYS A 9 30.00 -7.19 6.21
C CYS A 9 29.46 -6.03 5.34
N GLU A 10 30.12 -5.79 4.19
CA GLU A 10 29.78 -4.72 3.23
C GLU A 10 29.84 -3.29 3.78
N ARG A 11 30.45 -3.10 4.96
CA ARG A 11 30.66 -1.79 5.60
C ARG A 11 32.15 -1.48 5.69
N THR A 12 32.49 -0.21 5.45
CA THR A 12 33.86 0.31 5.63
C THR A 12 33.99 0.99 6.98
N PHE A 13 34.90 0.49 7.81
CA PHE A 13 35.22 1.03 9.13
C PHE A 13 36.53 1.80 9.06
N TYR A 14 36.59 2.95 9.73
CA TYR A 14 37.78 3.78 9.84
C TYR A 14 38.26 3.79 11.29
N PHE A 15 39.57 3.55 11.46
CA PHE A 15 40.19 3.43 12.78
C PHE A 15 41.13 4.61 13.06
N SER A 16 41.33 4.90 14.35
CA SER A 16 42.27 5.91 14.84
C SER A 16 43.73 5.57 14.53
N ASP A 17 44.06 4.28 14.52
CA ASP A 17 45.40 3.75 14.41
C ASP A 17 45.41 2.35 13.77
N SER A 18 46.58 1.90 13.31
CA SER A 18 46.75 0.58 12.69
C SER A 18 46.51 -0.56 13.68
N THR A 19 46.80 -0.37 14.97
CA THR A 19 46.61 -1.41 15.99
C THR A 19 45.14 -1.73 16.25
N ALA A 20 44.27 -0.72 16.25
CA ALA A 20 42.82 -0.84 16.37
C ALA A 20 42.21 -1.48 15.12
N ARG A 21 42.75 -1.17 13.94
CA ARG A 21 42.37 -1.88 12.71
C ARG A 21 42.73 -3.37 12.81
N ASP A 22 43.93 -3.70 13.26
CA ASP A 22 44.41 -5.07 13.32
C ASP A 22 43.69 -5.89 14.41
N SER A 23 43.33 -5.28 15.54
CA SER A 23 42.50 -5.92 16.56
C SER A 23 41.07 -6.18 16.07
N PHE A 24 40.49 -5.23 15.32
CA PHE A 24 39.19 -5.40 14.68
C PHE A 24 39.20 -6.52 13.64
N ILE A 25 40.23 -6.60 12.77
CA ILE A 25 40.34 -7.67 11.76
C ILE A 25 40.46 -9.05 12.41
N ARG A 26 41.12 -9.16 13.57
CA ARG A 26 41.29 -10.43 14.29
C ARG A 26 39.99 -10.97 14.87
N THR A 27 39.16 -10.09 15.42
CA THR A 27 37.89 -10.51 16.05
C THR A 27 36.81 -9.45 15.83
N PRO A 28 36.31 -9.32 14.59
CA PRO A 28 35.35 -8.28 14.25
C PRO A 28 34.02 -8.48 14.99
N GLU A 29 33.69 -9.73 15.33
CA GLU A 29 32.48 -10.11 16.09
C GLU A 29 32.38 -9.37 17.44
N LEU A 30 33.49 -9.12 18.15
CA LEU A 30 33.47 -8.38 19.41
C LEU A 30 33.03 -6.92 19.27
N PHE A 31 33.19 -6.36 18.07
CA PHE A 31 32.92 -4.95 17.78
C PHE A 31 31.66 -4.75 16.92
N THR A 32 31.21 -5.81 16.23
CA THR A 32 30.14 -5.75 15.23
C THR A 32 28.94 -6.60 15.59
N ALA A 33 29.08 -7.57 16.50
CA ALA A 33 27.96 -8.36 16.95
C ALA A 33 27.13 -7.55 17.94
N GLN A 34 25.94 -7.16 17.50
CA GLN A 34 24.80 -7.18 18.40
C GLN A 34 24.76 -8.60 18.98
N THR A 35 24.92 -8.73 20.30
CA THR A 35 25.01 -10.02 21.01
C THR A 35 23.79 -10.92 20.84
N GLU A 36 22.72 -10.37 20.24
CA GLU A 36 21.47 -11.04 19.97
C GLU A 36 21.21 -11.09 18.45
N PRO A 37 20.56 -12.16 17.96
CA PRO A 37 20.05 -12.18 16.59
C PRO A 37 19.21 -10.94 16.32
N LEU A 38 19.45 -10.29 15.18
CA LEU A 38 18.65 -9.15 14.75
C LEU A 38 17.18 -9.57 14.72
N GLN A 39 16.34 -8.89 15.51
CA GLN A 39 14.91 -9.11 15.45
C GLN A 39 14.40 -8.65 14.07
N PRO A 40 13.86 -9.56 13.25
CA PRO A 40 13.37 -9.17 11.93
C PRO A 40 12.22 -8.16 12.12
N PRO A 41 12.19 -7.07 11.33
CA PRO A 41 11.10 -6.12 11.42
C PRO A 41 9.79 -6.80 11.04
N ALA A 42 8.67 -6.32 11.60
CA ALA A 42 7.35 -6.81 11.25
C ALA A 42 7.14 -6.82 9.73
N LEU A 43 6.64 -7.94 9.21
CA LEU A 43 6.40 -8.16 7.79
C LEU A 43 5.37 -7.14 7.25
N ARG A 44 5.69 -6.50 6.13
CA ARG A 44 4.81 -5.55 5.44
C ARG A 44 4.61 -6.00 4.01
N VAL A 45 3.38 -6.34 3.66
CA VAL A 45 3.02 -6.85 2.32
C VAL A 45 2.09 -5.85 1.64
N ILE A 46 2.37 -5.55 0.37
CA ILE A 46 1.50 -4.72 -0.49
C ILE A 46 1.08 -5.57 -1.69
N LEU A 47 -0.23 -5.71 -1.91
CA LEU A 47 -0.79 -6.45 -3.04
C LEU A 47 -1.15 -5.50 -4.19
N LEU A 48 -0.51 -5.66 -5.35
CA LEU A 48 -0.70 -4.85 -6.55
C LEU A 48 -1.27 -5.68 -7.71
N GLY A 49 -1.93 -5.01 -8.66
CA GLY A 49 -2.50 -5.61 -9.88
C GLY A 49 -3.68 -4.81 -10.45
N VAL A 50 -4.45 -5.41 -11.35
CA VAL A 50 -5.58 -4.75 -12.04
C VAL A 50 -6.89 -4.82 -11.24
N ARG A 51 -7.88 -3.99 -11.59
CA ARG A 51 -9.24 -4.11 -11.03
C ARG A 51 -9.84 -5.45 -11.44
N GLY A 52 -10.61 -6.07 -10.55
CA GLY A 52 -11.18 -7.40 -10.78
C GLY A 52 -10.21 -8.57 -10.61
N SER A 53 -8.91 -8.34 -10.37
CA SER A 53 -7.90 -9.40 -10.12
C SER A 53 -8.02 -10.05 -8.73
N GLU A 54 -9.12 -9.83 -8.00
CA GLU A 54 -9.40 -10.45 -6.69
C GLU A 54 -8.30 -10.26 -5.62
N ARG A 55 -7.48 -9.22 -5.75
CA ARG A 55 -6.37 -8.93 -4.82
C ARG A 55 -6.83 -8.73 -3.38
N SER A 56 -8.01 -8.15 -3.19
CA SER A 56 -8.60 -7.98 -1.86
C SER A 56 -8.93 -9.33 -1.22
N ALA A 57 -9.47 -10.28 -2.00
CA ALA A 57 -9.82 -11.62 -1.50
C ALA A 57 -8.56 -12.42 -1.14
N HIS A 58 -7.56 -12.42 -2.03
CA HIS A 58 -6.28 -13.08 -1.77
C HIS A 58 -5.53 -12.42 -0.61
N GLY A 59 -5.61 -11.09 -0.48
CA GLY A 59 -5.01 -10.34 0.60
C GLY A 59 -5.62 -10.65 1.96
N GLU A 60 -6.95 -10.75 2.02
CA GLU A 60 -7.67 -11.14 3.23
C GLU A 60 -7.33 -12.58 3.62
N TRP A 61 -7.33 -13.51 2.65
CA TRP A 61 -6.94 -14.90 2.88
C TRP A 61 -5.50 -15.01 3.40
N LEU A 62 -4.55 -14.32 2.75
CA LEU A 62 -3.15 -14.33 3.12
C LEU A 62 -2.92 -13.75 4.52
N ALA A 63 -3.61 -12.66 4.85
CA ALA A 63 -3.49 -12.04 6.17
C ALA A 63 -4.04 -12.95 7.28
N ARG A 64 -5.14 -13.67 7.01
CA ARG A 64 -5.67 -14.68 7.95
C ARG A 64 -4.70 -15.83 8.16
N GLU A 65 -4.10 -16.34 7.08
CA GLU A 65 -3.15 -17.46 7.16
C GLU A 65 -1.87 -17.08 7.92
N LEU A 66 -1.37 -15.86 7.71
CA LEU A 66 -0.16 -15.37 8.35
C LEU A 66 -0.41 -14.68 9.70
N GLY A 67 -1.66 -14.59 10.16
CA GLY A 67 -2.01 -13.84 11.38
C GLY A 67 -1.67 -12.35 11.33
N LEU A 68 -1.69 -11.75 10.13
CA LEU A 68 -1.33 -10.35 9.89
C LEU A 68 -2.57 -9.45 9.95
N PHE A 69 -2.33 -8.18 10.26
CA PHE A 69 -3.35 -7.16 10.13
C PHE A 69 -3.58 -6.79 8.66
N TYR A 70 -4.84 -6.93 8.22
CA TYR A 70 -5.25 -6.61 6.85
C TYR A 70 -5.85 -5.20 6.77
N ILE A 71 -5.36 -4.39 5.82
CA ILE A 71 -5.89 -3.05 5.54
C ILE A 71 -6.28 -2.96 4.08
N GLN A 72 -7.58 -2.78 3.82
CA GLN A 72 -8.04 -2.34 2.52
C GLN A 72 -7.98 -0.81 2.47
N PHE A 73 -6.83 -0.29 2.03
CA PHE A 73 -6.49 1.13 2.13
C PHE A 73 -7.54 2.06 1.50
N ARG A 74 -8.08 1.67 0.34
CA ARG A 74 -9.03 2.50 -0.41
C ARG A 74 -10.34 2.68 0.34
N GLU A 75 -10.85 1.65 0.98
CA GLU A 75 -12.09 1.63 1.74
C GLU A 75 -11.94 2.40 3.04
N LEU A 76 -10.81 2.21 3.72
CA LEU A 76 -10.45 3.01 4.89
C LEU A 76 -10.41 4.50 4.54
N LEU A 77 -9.72 4.86 3.45
CA LEU A 77 -9.65 6.24 2.98
C LEU A 77 -11.04 6.77 2.57
N GLN A 78 -11.83 5.95 1.89
CA GLN A 78 -13.18 6.30 1.48
C GLN A 78 -14.08 6.63 2.68
N ASN A 79 -13.98 5.87 3.77
CA ASN A 79 -14.72 6.11 5.01
C ASN A 79 -14.32 7.43 5.66
N LEU A 80 -13.02 7.73 5.72
CA LEU A 80 -12.51 9.00 6.24
C LEU A 80 -12.99 10.20 5.40
N ILE A 81 -13.03 10.06 4.08
CA ILE A 81 -13.50 11.11 3.18
C ILE A 81 -15.01 11.31 3.30
N ILE A 82 -15.80 10.23 3.33
CA ILE A 82 -17.27 10.32 3.47
C ILE A 82 -17.64 10.99 4.80
N ALA A 83 -16.92 10.69 5.88
CA ALA A 83 -17.15 11.31 7.17
C ALA A 83 -17.09 12.86 7.08
N LYS A 84 -16.12 13.38 6.32
CA LYS A 84 -15.88 14.82 6.11
C LYS A 84 -16.76 15.45 5.03
N THR A 85 -16.87 14.82 3.87
CA THR A 85 -17.47 15.41 2.65
C THR A 85 -18.94 15.04 2.46
N LYS A 86 -19.43 14.04 3.20
CA LYS A 86 -20.75 13.40 3.04
C LYS A 86 -20.99 12.85 1.62
N LYS A 87 -19.95 12.71 0.81
CA LYS A 87 -20.01 12.21 -0.56
C LYS A 87 -19.01 11.08 -0.75
N ARG A 88 -19.41 10.07 -1.53
CA ARG A 88 -18.50 9.01 -1.96
C ARG A 88 -17.66 9.50 -3.13
N VAL A 89 -16.38 9.12 -3.14
CA VAL A 89 -15.46 9.44 -4.24
C VAL A 89 -15.52 8.28 -5.23
N THR A 90 -16.01 8.56 -6.43
CA THR A 90 -16.05 7.62 -7.53
C THR A 90 -14.66 7.41 -8.12
N TYR A 91 -14.49 6.29 -8.83
CA TYR A 91 -13.31 6.13 -9.65
C TYR A 91 -13.37 7.07 -10.85
N SER A 92 -12.24 7.62 -11.28
CA SER A 92 -12.19 8.52 -12.45
C SER A 92 -12.68 7.85 -13.73
N ASP A 93 -12.47 6.53 -13.85
CA ASP A 93 -12.99 5.72 -14.96
C ASP A 93 -14.49 5.38 -14.86
N GLU A 94 -15.11 5.61 -13.70
CA GLU A 94 -16.56 5.47 -13.49
C GLU A 94 -17.30 6.82 -13.59
N GLU A 95 -16.57 7.94 -13.63
CA GLU A 95 -17.17 9.26 -13.75
C GLU A 95 -17.75 9.46 -15.16
N MET A 96 -19.08 9.50 -15.23
CA MET A 96 -19.77 9.84 -16.47
C MET A 96 -19.72 11.37 -16.69
N PRO A 97 -19.43 11.83 -17.92
CA PRO A 97 -19.61 13.23 -18.30
C PRO A 97 -21.03 13.71 -17.98
N ILE A 98 -21.14 14.97 -17.56
CA ILE A 98 -22.41 15.57 -17.13
C ILE A 98 -23.43 15.53 -18.27
N GLU A 99 -22.98 15.76 -19.50
CA GLU A 99 -23.79 15.76 -20.72
C GLU A 99 -24.45 14.40 -20.95
N LYS A 100 -23.67 13.32 -20.81
CA LYS A 100 -24.19 11.95 -20.94
C LYS A 100 -25.18 11.61 -19.83
N LYS A 101 -24.98 12.15 -18.62
CA LYS A 101 -25.88 11.93 -17.49
C LYS A 101 -27.23 12.62 -17.69
N SER A 102 -27.26 13.84 -18.25
CA SER A 102 -28.50 14.53 -18.61
C SER A 102 -29.27 13.82 -19.72
N GLU A 103 -28.60 13.37 -20.77
CA GLU A 103 -29.23 12.63 -21.87
C GLU A 103 -29.92 11.35 -21.39
N ILE A 104 -29.26 10.59 -20.50
CA ILE A 104 -29.84 9.38 -19.90
C ILE A 104 -31.06 9.73 -19.05
N LEU A 105 -30.98 10.79 -18.24
CA LEU A 105 -32.08 11.21 -17.39
C LEU A 105 -33.30 11.65 -18.22
N GLU A 106 -33.10 12.45 -19.26
CA GLU A 106 -34.16 12.87 -20.18
C GLU A 106 -34.79 11.68 -20.90
N GLY A 107 -33.97 10.73 -21.35
CA GLY A 107 -34.44 9.48 -21.95
C GLY A 107 -35.30 8.64 -20.99
N LEU A 108 -34.93 8.56 -19.70
CA LEU A 108 -35.70 7.88 -18.67
C LEU A 108 -37.02 8.59 -18.37
N ILE A 109 -37.02 9.92 -18.25
CA ILE A 109 -38.23 10.73 -18.06
C ILE A 109 -39.21 10.51 -19.23
N LYS A 110 -38.71 10.52 -20.47
CA LYS A 110 -39.52 10.31 -21.68
C LYS A 110 -40.12 8.91 -21.76
N ARG A 111 -39.40 7.86 -21.34
CA ARG A 111 -39.95 6.49 -21.26
C ARG A 111 -41.04 6.39 -20.21
N ARG A 112 -40.85 7.00 -19.04
CA ARG A 112 -41.84 6.99 -17.95
C ARG A 112 -43.13 7.71 -18.36
N MET A 113 -43.01 8.85 -19.05
CA MET A 113 -44.16 9.61 -19.59
C MET A 113 -44.94 8.80 -20.65
N LYS A 114 -44.26 8.03 -21.51
CA LYS A 114 -44.91 7.20 -22.54
C LYS A 114 -45.59 5.94 -21.99
N GLY A 115 -45.12 5.40 -20.84
CA GLY A 115 -45.73 4.24 -20.21
C GLY A 115 -47.10 4.53 -19.58
N GLY A 116 -47.28 5.72 -19.01
CA GLY A 116 -48.55 6.12 -18.37
C GLY A 116 -49.70 6.45 -19.33
N GLN A 117 -49.43 6.60 -20.63
CA GLN A 117 -50.46 6.86 -21.65
C GLN A 117 -51.12 5.58 -22.21
N LYS A 118 -50.60 4.38 -21.91
CA LYS A 118 -51.17 3.11 -22.40
C LYS A 118 -52.19 2.45 -21.45
N GLU A 119 -52.38 2.97 -20.24
CA GLU A 119 -53.29 2.39 -19.23
C GLU A 119 -54.64 3.16 -19.12
N MET A 120 -54.89 4.15 -19.99
CA MET A 120 -56.13 4.96 -19.99
C MET A 120 -56.85 4.95 -21.35
N GLU A 121 -56.84 3.82 -22.05
CA GLU A 121 -57.65 3.60 -23.26
C GLU A 121 -58.43 2.28 -23.15
#